data_AF-A0A923QRX6-F1
#
_entry.id   AF-A0A923QRX6-F1
#
_cell.length_a   1.000
_cell.length_b   1.000
_cell.length_c   1.000
_cell.angle_alpha   90.00
_cell.angle_beta   90.00
_cell.angle_gamma   90.00
#
_symmetry.space_group_name_H-M   'P 1'
#
loop_
_entity.id
_entity.type
_entity.pdbx_description
1 polymer ?
#
loop_
_entity_poly.entity_id
_entity_poly.type
_entity_poly.pdbx_seq_one_letter_code
_entity_poly.pdbx_strand_id
1 'polypeptide(L)'
;LSVGYKLNDKSTTGIGVAYKMGYGSIQNFKISHEGIGLRSFIDWKLKKQFFVSGGYEMNYNTVFTNLRSLQSSNEWQRSGLIGITKKIKIKTKYVKGTNLQLLYDVLHNNHVVPTQPIVFRVGYNF
;
A
#
# COMPACT_ATOMS: atom_id res chain seq x y z
N LEU A 1 1.30 -1.61 -8.37
CA LEU A 1 1.83 -0.57 -9.27
C LEU A 1 1.27 0.79 -8.85
N SER A 2 2.07 1.85 -8.90
CA SER A 2 1.62 3.20 -8.54
C SER A 2 2.14 4.22 -9.54
N VAL A 3 1.30 5.18 -9.90
CA VAL A 3 1.64 6.34 -10.70
C VAL A 3 1.47 7.60 -9.85
N GLY A 4 2.46 8.48 -9.89
CA GLY A 4 2.45 9.74 -9.14
C GLY A 4 2.69 10.92 -10.07
N TYR A 5 1.88 11.95 -9.93
CA TYR A 5 2.02 13.24 -10.59
C TYR A 5 2.55 14.29 -9.61
N LYS A 6 3.60 15.00 -10.02
CA LYS A 6 4.21 16.07 -9.23
C LYS A 6 3.44 17.37 -9.49
N LEU A 7 2.58 17.75 -8.55
CA LEU A 7 1.80 18.99 -8.62
C LEU A 7 2.71 20.22 -8.49
N ASN A 8 3.63 20.20 -7.52
CA ASN A 8 4.58 21.28 -7.27
C ASN A 8 5.95 20.70 -6.90
N ASP A 9 6.99 21.54 -6.81
CA ASP A 9 8.31 21.11 -6.33
C ASP A 9 8.32 20.50 -4.92
N LYS A 10 7.27 20.77 -4.15
CA LYS A 10 7.08 20.27 -2.79
C LYS A 10 5.96 19.24 -2.67
N SER A 11 5.09 19.05 -3.66
CA SER A 11 3.89 18.22 -3.49
C SER A 11 3.74 17.24 -4.65
N THR A 12 3.54 15.97 -4.34
CA THR A 12 3.31 14.90 -5.31
C THR A 12 2.06 14.15 -4.88
N THR A 13 1.11 13.93 -5.79
CA THR A 13 -0.05 13.08 -5.52
C THR A 13 -0.04 11.92 -6.49
N GLY A 14 -0.64 10.79 -6.13
CA GLY A 14 -0.67 9.64 -6.99
C GLY A 14 -1.75 8.66 -6.62
N ILE A 15 -1.99 7.75 -7.55
CA ILE A 15 -2.88 6.62 -7.38
C ILE A 15 -2.13 5.34 -7.71
N GLY A 16 -2.56 4.25 -7.11
CA GLY A 16 -1.96 2.95 -7.29
C GLY A 16 -3.01 1.86 -7.23
N VAL A 17 -2.68 0.77 -7.91
CA VAL A 17 -3.44 -0.46 -7.88
C VAL A 17 -2.52 -1.55 -7.34
N ALA A 18 -3.04 -2.36 -6.44
CA ALA A 18 -2.38 -3.53 -5.90
C ALA A 18 -3.19 -4.75 -6.29
N TYR A 19 -2.53 -5.80 -6.70
CA TYR A 19 -3.15 -7.09 -6.94
C TYR A 19 -2.57 -8.07 -5.93
N LYS A 20 -3.44 -8.73 -5.17
CA LYS A 20 -3.06 -9.72 -4.15
C LYS A 20 -3.30 -11.10 -4.74
N MET A 21 -2.22 -11.86 -4.84
CA MET A 21 -2.26 -13.23 -5.33
C MET A 21 -1.67 -14.14 -4.26
N GLY A 22 -2.49 -15.11 -3.85
CA GLY A 22 -2.13 -16.09 -2.85
C GLY A 22 -1.61 -17.32 -3.54
N TYR A 23 -0.38 -17.67 -3.22
CA TYR A 23 0.16 -18.98 -3.54
C TYR A 23 -0.13 -19.88 -2.34
N GLY A 24 -0.95 -20.92 -2.54
CA GLY A 24 -1.24 -21.91 -1.51
C GLY A 24 0.00 -22.62 -0.98
N SER A 25 -0.18 -23.55 -0.03
CA SER A 25 0.93 -24.32 0.57
C SER A 25 1.78 -25.03 -0.49
N ILE A 26 3.09 -25.19 -0.22
CA ILE A 26 4.10 -25.77 -1.11
C ILE A 26 3.72 -27.17 -1.64
N GLN A 27 2.85 -27.90 -0.93
CA GLN A 27 2.36 -29.22 -1.34
C GLN A 27 1.14 -29.19 -2.29
N ASN A 28 0.42 -28.07 -2.39
CA ASN A 28 -0.75 -27.92 -3.26
C ASN A 28 -0.73 -26.54 -3.92
N PHE A 29 -0.14 -26.46 -5.12
CA PHE A 29 -0.01 -25.21 -5.88
C PHE A 29 -1.38 -24.75 -6.40
N LYS A 30 -2.17 -24.12 -5.53
CA LYS A 30 -3.40 -23.42 -5.91
C LYS A 30 -3.09 -21.93 -6.00
N ILE A 31 -3.21 -21.40 -7.22
CA ILE A 31 -3.20 -19.96 -7.45
C ILE A 31 -4.58 -19.46 -7.02
N SER A 32 -4.62 -18.69 -5.95
CA SER A 32 -5.84 -18.06 -5.45
C SER A 32 -5.78 -16.56 -5.70
N HIS A 33 -6.84 -16.03 -6.29
CA HIS A 33 -7.01 -14.60 -6.48
C HIS A 33 -7.47 -14.04 -5.14
N GLU A 34 -6.58 -13.46 -4.34
CA GLU A 34 -6.90 -13.05 -2.96
C GLU A 34 -7.54 -11.66 -2.88
N GLY A 35 -7.32 -10.81 -3.88
CA GLY A 35 -7.98 -9.51 -3.91
C GLY A 35 -7.33 -8.44 -4.78
N ILE A 36 -7.98 -7.28 -4.79
CA ILE A 36 -7.53 -6.07 -5.49
C ILE A 36 -7.50 -4.93 -4.47
N GLY A 37 -6.48 -4.10 -4.53
CA GLY A 37 -6.33 -2.90 -3.72
C GLY A 37 -6.26 -1.67 -4.60
N LEU A 38 -6.96 -0.61 -4.20
CA LEU A 38 -6.79 0.74 -4.71
C LEU A 38 -6.08 1.57 -3.65
N ARG A 39 -5.12 2.37 -4.07
CA ARG A 39 -4.36 3.28 -3.22
C ARG A 39 -4.37 4.67 -3.83
N SER A 40 -4.50 5.66 -2.99
CA SER A 40 -4.20 7.05 -3.31
C SER A 40 -3.19 7.56 -2.29
N PHE A 41 -2.28 8.42 -2.71
CA PHE A 41 -1.26 8.98 -1.83
C PHE A 41 -0.94 10.42 -2.19
N ILE A 42 -0.49 11.17 -1.20
CA ILE A 42 0.02 12.52 -1.31
C ILE A 42 1.31 12.61 -0.48
N ASP A 43 2.39 13.01 -1.12
CA ASP A 43 3.68 13.30 -0.51
C ASP A 43 3.92 14.81 -0.52
N TRP A 44 4.14 15.38 0.66
CA TRP A 44 4.58 16.75 0.86
C TRP A 44 6.04 16.77 1.33
N LYS A 45 6.93 17.36 0.54
CA LYS A 45 8.34 17.59 0.86
C LYS A 45 8.51 18.58 2.01
N LEU A 46 9.00 18.10 3.15
CA LEU A 46 9.38 18.95 4.27
C LEU A 46 10.72 19.64 4.00
N LYS A 47 11.80 18.84 3.98
CA LYS A 47 13.17 19.35 3.88
C LYS A 47 14.11 18.26 3.36
N LYS A 48 14.98 18.63 2.42
CA LYS A 48 15.96 17.71 1.79
C LYS A 48 15.29 16.43 1.24
N GLN A 49 15.49 15.33 1.95
CA GLN A 49 15.06 13.97 1.60
C GLN A 49 13.82 13.51 2.40
N PHE A 50 13.32 14.34 3.32
CA PHE A 50 12.17 14.04 4.16
C PHE A 50 10.87 14.61 3.57
N PHE A 51 9.85 13.77 3.57
CA PHE A 51 8.51 14.01 3.07
C PHE A 51 7.52 13.58 4.14
N VAL A 52 6.40 14.28 4.26
CA VAL A 52 5.19 13.79 4.93
C VAL A 52 4.35 13.11 3.89
N SER A 53 3.84 11.94 4.20
CA SER A 53 3.02 11.15 3.30
C SER A 53 1.66 10.89 3.94
N GLY A 54 0.60 11.24 3.23
CA GLY A 54 -0.76 10.81 3.53
C GLY A 54 -1.24 9.88 2.42
N GLY A 55 -2.07 8.90 2.73
CA GLY A 55 -2.61 8.00 1.73
C GLY A 55 -3.88 7.34 2.19
N TYR A 56 -4.70 6.97 1.23
CA TYR A 56 -5.95 6.26 1.47
C TYR A 56 -5.96 5.00 0.62
N GLU A 57 -6.19 3.87 1.26
CA GLU A 57 -6.16 2.55 0.67
C GLU A 57 -7.51 1.87 0.84
N MET A 58 -7.97 1.21 -0.22
CA MET A 58 -9.18 0.41 -0.22
C MET A 58 -8.81 -0.97 -0.74
N ASN A 59 -8.93 -1.97 0.11
CA ASN A 59 -8.59 -3.35 -0.23
C ASN A 59 -9.87 -4.18 -0.31
N TYR A 60 -10.11 -4.80 -1.45
CA TYR A 60 -11.15 -5.77 -1.65
C TYR A 60 -10.51 -7.16 -1.55
N ASN A 61 -10.72 -7.84 -0.42
CA ASN A 61 -10.21 -9.20 -0.23
C ASN A 61 -11.34 -10.18 -0.58
N THR A 62 -11.13 -11.07 -1.55
CA THR A 62 -12.07 -12.14 -1.87
C THR A 62 -11.55 -13.42 -1.24
N VAL A 63 -12.03 -13.72 -0.04
CA VAL A 63 -11.58 -14.90 0.69
C VAL A 63 -12.26 -16.13 0.07
N PHE A 64 -11.62 -16.76 -0.92
CA PHE A 64 -12.06 -18.05 -1.45
C PHE A 64 -11.68 -19.20 -0.50
N THR A 65 -12.33 -19.30 0.67
CA THR A 65 -12.07 -20.43 1.58
C THR A 65 -13.25 -21.37 1.81
N ASN A 66 -14.50 -21.06 1.45
CA ASN A 66 -15.56 -22.08 1.38
C ASN A 66 -16.85 -21.56 0.73
N LEU A 67 -17.53 -22.41 -0.04
CA LEU A 67 -18.87 -22.18 -0.63
C LEU A 67 -19.99 -21.94 0.41
N ARG A 68 -19.67 -21.99 1.70
CA ARG A 68 -20.61 -21.86 2.83
C ARG A 68 -20.48 -20.57 3.63
N SER A 69 -19.48 -19.73 3.33
CA SER A 69 -19.23 -18.44 3.97
C SER A 69 -19.48 -17.24 3.03
N LEU A 70 -20.21 -17.48 1.93
CA LEU A 70 -20.48 -16.53 0.84
C LEU A 70 -21.34 -15.31 1.24
N GLN A 71 -21.75 -15.16 2.50
CA GLN A 71 -22.87 -14.28 2.82
C GLN A 71 -22.54 -13.03 3.66
N SER A 72 -21.31 -12.79 4.12
CA SER A 72 -21.16 -11.72 5.14
C SER A 72 -19.93 -10.82 5.15
N SER A 73 -18.93 -10.93 4.27
CA SER A 73 -17.82 -9.96 4.35
C SER A 73 -17.19 -9.65 3.00
N ASN A 74 -18.02 -9.17 2.10
CA ASN A 74 -17.62 -8.56 0.83
C ASN A 74 -17.38 -7.06 1.01
N GLU A 75 -16.64 -6.68 2.05
CA GLU A 75 -16.51 -5.28 2.45
C GLU A 75 -15.15 -4.72 2.06
N TRP A 76 -15.18 -3.57 1.40
CA TRP A 76 -13.99 -2.80 1.08
C TRP A 76 -13.31 -2.38 2.38
N GLN A 77 -12.13 -2.92 2.64
CA GLN A 77 -11.31 -2.58 3.78
C GLN A 77 -10.61 -1.24 3.52
N ARG A 78 -11.05 -0.19 4.23
CA ARG A 78 -10.57 1.19 4.05
C ARG A 78 -9.52 1.52 5.10
N SER A 79 -8.33 1.91 4.67
CA SER A 79 -7.20 2.24 5.53
C SER A 79 -6.71 3.65 5.21
N GLY A 80 -6.51 4.48 6.23
CA GLY A 80 -5.99 5.83 6.05
C GLY A 80 -4.61 5.90 6.65
N LEU A 81 -3.60 5.96 5.80
CA LEU A 81 -2.22 6.00 6.19
C LEU A 81 -1.72 7.43 6.29
N ILE A 82 -1.04 7.76 7.37
CA ILE A 82 -0.32 9.03 7.53
C ILE A 82 1.05 8.78 8.13
N GLY A 83 2.08 9.45 7.65
CA GLY A 83 3.40 9.31 8.23
C GLY A 83 4.48 10.07 7.48
N ILE A 84 5.70 9.54 7.55
CA ILE A 84 6.89 10.18 7.01
C ILE A 84 7.59 9.26 6.01
N THR A 85 8.13 9.88 4.97
CA THR A 85 8.87 9.21 3.91
C THR A 85 10.23 9.84 3.74
N LYS A 86 11.27 9.00 3.74
CA LYS A 86 12.63 9.39 3.43
C LYS A 86 12.99 8.85 2.04
N LYS A 87 13.12 9.75 1.07
CA LYS A 87 13.50 9.43 -0.32
C LYS A 87 15.01 9.57 -0.47
N ILE A 88 15.71 8.45 -0.53
CA ILE A 88 17.17 8.36 -0.67
C ILE A 88 17.51 8.13 -2.14
N LYS A 89 18.26 9.06 -2.74
CA LYS A 89 18.74 8.89 -4.11
C LYS A 89 19.93 7.95 -4.10
N ILE A 90 19.81 6.82 -4.79
CA ILE A 90 20.90 5.87 -5.02
C ILE A 90 21.17 5.91 -6.52
N LYS A 91 22.42 6.17 -6.93
CA LYS A 91 22.80 6.17 -8.35
C LYS A 91 23.39 4.81 -8.72
N THR A 92 22.54 3.81 -8.89
CA THR A 92 22.93 2.50 -9.43
C THR A 92 22.34 2.33 -10.83
N LYS A 93 23.01 1.58 -11.71
CA LYS A 93 22.60 1.33 -13.11
C LYS A 93 21.13 0.91 -13.29
N TYR A 94 20.54 0.24 -12.30
CA TYR A 94 19.15 -0.27 -12.34
C TYR A 94 18.20 0.34 -11.32
N VAL A 95 18.69 1.12 -10.36
CA VAL A 95 17.86 1.71 -9.29
C VAL A 95 18.29 3.15 -9.09
N LYS A 96 17.36 4.09 -9.31
CA LYS A 96 17.60 5.54 -9.21
C LYS A 96 17.31 6.10 -7.82
N GLY A 97 16.61 5.35 -6.97
CA GLY A 97 16.39 5.76 -5.58
C GLY A 97 15.50 4.81 -4.78
N THR A 98 15.69 4.86 -3.46
CA THR A 98 14.95 4.08 -2.47
C THR A 98 14.07 5.00 -1.65
N ASN A 99 12.79 4.66 -1.53
CA ASN A 99 11.81 5.35 -0.70
C ASN A 99 11.56 4.50 0.55
N LEU A 100 11.97 5.02 1.71
CA LEU A 100 11.65 4.43 3.01
C LEU A 100 10.43 5.17 3.56
N GLN A 101 9.33 4.46 3.77
CA GLN A 101 8.07 5.02 4.26
C GLN A 101 7.75 4.40 5.62
N LEU A 102 7.45 5.24 6.59
CA LEU A 102 6.93 4.85 7.88
C LEU A 102 5.55 5.48 8.01
N LEU A 103 4.52 4.66 7.93
CA LEU A 103 3.13 5.06 7.84
C LEU A 103 2.38 4.54 9.07
N TYR A 104 1.43 5.32 9.56
CA TYR A 104 0.51 4.97 10.63
C TYR A 104 -0.90 4.88 10.08
N ASP A 105 -1.59 3.78 10.32
CA ASP A 105 -2.97 3.58 9.92
C ASP A 105 -3.93 4.15 10.97
N VAL A 106 -4.58 5.25 10.62
CA VAL A 106 -5.55 5.95 11.47
C VAL A 106 -6.90 5.23 11.47
N LEU A 107 -7.21 4.45 10.42
CA LEU A 107 -8.48 3.73 10.30
C LEU A 107 -8.39 2.29 10.83
N HIS A 108 -7.33 1.96 11.58
CA HIS A 108 -7.11 0.60 12.07
C HIS A 108 -8.28 0.04 12.90
N ASN A 109 -9.07 0.92 13.55
CA ASN A 109 -10.22 0.56 14.39
C ASN A 109 -11.47 0.11 13.62
N ASN A 110 -11.55 0.38 12.32
CA ASN A 110 -12.69 0.01 11.49
C ASN A 110 -12.50 -1.33 10.77
N HIS A 111 -11.40 -2.03 11.06
CA HIS A 111 -11.11 -3.31 10.44
C HIS A 111 -11.65 -4.47 11.29
N VAL A 112 -12.38 -5.39 10.64
CA VAL A 112 -12.89 -6.64 11.24
C VAL A 112 -11.75 -7.52 11.78
N VAL A 113 -10.53 -7.35 11.23
CA VAL A 113 -9.31 -8.01 11.67
C VAL A 113 -8.30 -6.94 12.13
N PRO A 114 -7.69 -7.06 13.32
CA PRO A 114 -6.72 -6.10 13.81
C PRO A 114 -5.55 -6.00 12.83
N THR A 115 -5.40 -4.81 12.25
CA THR A 115 -4.31 -4.49 11.33
C THR A 115 -3.18 -3.83 12.10
N GLN A 116 -1.95 -4.04 11.63
CA GLN A 116 -0.80 -3.41 12.25
C GLN A 116 -0.92 -1.89 12.09
N PRO A 117 -0.94 -1.12 13.19
CA PRO A 117 -1.13 0.32 13.12
C PRO A 117 0.07 1.02 12.49
N ILE A 118 1.24 0.38 12.45
CA ILE A 118 2.46 0.90 11.86
C ILE A 118 2.83 0.04 10.65
N VAL A 119 2.99 0.69 9.50
CA VAL A 119 3.33 0.07 8.23
C VAL A 119 4.65 0.64 7.75
N PHE A 120 5.67 -0.22 7.70
CA PHE A 120 6.96 0.11 7.10
C PHE A 120 7.00 -0.37 5.65
N ARG A 121 7.33 0.52 4.71
CA ARG A 121 7.44 0.18 3.28
C ARG A 121 8.76 0.66 2.71
N VAL A 122 9.36 -0.20 1.90
CA VAL A 122 10.51 0.12 1.08
C VAL A 122 10.08 0.05 -0.38
N GLY A 123 10.20 1.18 -1.09
CA GLY A 123 9.91 1.27 -2.52
C GLY A 123 11.17 1.59 -3.31
N TYR A 124 11.31 0.99 -4.50
CA TYR A 124 12.40 1.28 -5.42
C TYR A 124 11.87 2.08 -6.60
N ASN A 125 12.61 3.13 -6.99
CA ASN A 125 12.33 3.91 -8.18
C ASN A 125 13.35 3.52 -9.24
N PHE A 126 12.85 3.20 -10.43
CA PHE A 126 13.62 2.78 -11.60
C PHE A 126 13.80 3.93 -12.60
#